data_AF-A0A7S0LR35-F1
#
_entry.id   AF-A0A7S0LR35-F1
#
_cell.length_a   1.000
_cell.length_b   1.000
_cell.length_c   1.000
_cell.angle_alpha   90.00
_cell.angle_beta   90.00
_cell.angle_gamma   90.00
#
_symmetry.space_group_name_H-M   'P 1'
#
loop_
_entity.id
_entity.type
_entity.pdbx_description
1 polymer ?
#
loop_
_entity_poly.entity_id
_entity_poly.type
_entity_poly.pdbx_seq_one_letter_code
_entity_poly.pdbx_strand_id
1 'polypeptide(L)'
;RTGSATATITWVVATTMAPWTRLQVVGETSAAPTHSVETPFVVRQILGYSPKESRLAVGAAPDLLQAEGARLQLQRFSARAARTELLRRTAAYTEMAGPCAGGLLVSCTGRGTHLYGESGVETAALRDVLGKDAHFSGWFANGEIGRVGWRSFVHTFTSSLALFPTGK
;
A
#
# COMPACT_ATOMS: atom_id res chain seq x y z
N ARG A 1 19.31 16.74 43.70
CA ARG A 1 18.73 17.65 42.67
C ARG A 1 18.39 16.77 41.47
N THR A 2 17.24 16.11 41.31
CA THR A 2 15.81 16.53 41.30
C THR A 2 15.51 17.69 40.35
N GLY A 3 14.58 17.44 39.42
CA GLY A 3 13.96 18.38 38.47
C GLY A 3 13.77 17.73 37.10
N SER A 4 12.70 16.98 36.85
CA SER A 4 11.34 17.42 36.45
C SER A 4 11.14 17.32 34.93
N ALA A 5 10.16 16.52 34.52
CA ALA A 5 9.70 16.33 33.15
C ALA A 5 8.99 17.58 32.61
N THR A 6 8.99 17.77 31.28
CA THR A 6 7.85 18.40 30.57
C THR A 6 7.84 17.97 29.11
N ALA A 7 6.73 17.38 28.67
CA ALA A 7 6.37 17.24 27.26
C ALA A 7 5.51 18.45 26.87
N THR A 8 5.78 19.04 25.70
CA THR A 8 4.90 20.04 25.10
C THR A 8 4.66 19.64 23.65
N ILE A 9 3.47 19.10 23.39
CA ILE A 9 2.94 18.90 22.04
C ILE A 9 1.98 20.05 21.78
N THR A 10 2.37 20.96 20.90
CA THR A 10 1.51 22.03 20.40
C THR A 10 0.87 21.54 19.11
N TRP A 11 -0.42 21.16 19.16
CA TRP A 11 -1.23 21.05 17.97
C TRP A 11 -1.90 22.39 17.70
N VAL A 12 -1.47 23.06 16.63
CA VAL A 12 -2.26 24.08 15.96
C VAL A 12 -2.27 23.71 14.48
N VAL A 13 -3.40 23.15 14.03
CA VAL A 13 -3.77 23.23 12.62
C VAL A 13 -5.25 23.61 12.57
N ALA A 14 -5.47 24.92 12.50
CA ALA A 14 -6.68 25.47 11.95
C ALA A 14 -6.44 25.69 10.46
N THR A 15 -7.28 25.11 9.61
CA THR A 15 -7.53 25.72 8.29
C THR A 15 -8.96 25.49 7.88
N THR A 16 -9.68 26.61 7.89
CA THR A 16 -10.96 26.87 7.25
C THR A 16 -10.93 26.53 5.75
N MET A 17 -12.03 25.93 5.30
CA MET A 17 -12.64 25.99 3.97
C MET A 17 -11.74 26.06 2.72
N ALA A 18 -11.79 25.00 1.92
CA ALA A 18 -11.90 25.15 0.48
C ALA A 18 -13.27 24.59 0.03
N PRO A 19 -14.18 25.40 -0.52
CA PRO A 19 -15.23 24.85 -1.36
C PRO A 19 -14.55 24.32 -2.63
N TRP A 20 -15.09 23.28 -3.25
CA TRP A 20 -14.62 22.71 -4.52
C TRP A 20 -13.40 21.76 -4.46
N THR A 21 -13.55 20.62 -3.78
CA THR A 21 -12.98 19.38 -4.33
C THR A 21 -14.13 18.58 -4.94
N ARG A 22 -14.33 18.71 -6.26
CA ARG A 22 -15.29 17.88 -6.97
C ARG A 22 -14.72 16.46 -7.00
N LEU A 23 -15.18 15.61 -6.08
CA LEU A 23 -14.91 14.18 -6.09
C LEU A 23 -15.55 13.61 -7.37
N GLN A 24 -14.78 13.48 -8.46
CA GLN A 24 -15.19 12.61 -9.56
C GLN A 24 -14.96 11.17 -9.10
N VAL A 25 -16.02 10.55 -8.57
CA VAL A 25 -16.09 9.09 -8.51
C VAL A 25 -16.27 8.62 -9.95
N VAL A 26 -15.18 8.17 -10.58
CA VAL A 26 -15.29 7.38 -11.81
C VAL A 26 -15.84 6.03 -11.39
N GLY A 27 -17.16 5.89 -11.43
CA GLY A 27 -17.81 4.60 -11.31
C GLY A 27 -17.47 3.78 -12.54
N GLU A 28 -16.72 2.70 -12.37
CA GLU A 28 -16.41 1.80 -13.49
C GLU A 28 -17.60 0.85 -13.69
N THR A 29 -18.42 1.15 -14.69
CA THR A 29 -19.32 0.19 -15.34
C THR A 29 -18.50 -0.95 -15.92
N SER A 30 -18.66 -2.17 -15.39
CA SER A 30 -18.49 -3.54 -15.97
C SER A 30 -17.44 -3.84 -17.06
N ALA A 31 -16.55 -2.94 -17.42
CA ALA A 31 -15.47 -3.13 -18.37
C ALA A 31 -14.15 -2.99 -17.61
N ALA A 32 -13.24 -3.94 -17.82
CA ALA A 32 -11.92 -3.91 -17.23
C ALA A 32 -11.24 -2.55 -17.52
N PRO A 33 -10.49 -1.96 -16.56
CA PRO A 33 -9.89 -0.65 -16.75
C PRO A 33 -8.99 -0.63 -17.99
N THR A 34 -9.24 0.32 -18.89
CA THR A 34 -8.42 0.59 -20.09
C THR A 34 -7.27 1.57 -19.84
N HIS A 35 -7.03 1.98 -18.58
CA HIS A 35 -5.82 2.69 -18.20
C HIS A 35 -4.80 1.70 -17.62
N SER A 36 -3.64 1.59 -18.26
CA SER A 36 -2.54 0.75 -17.81
C SER A 36 -2.19 1.04 -16.35
N VAL A 37 -1.93 -0.01 -15.60
CA VAL A 37 -1.49 -0.03 -14.19
C VAL A 37 -0.03 0.47 -14.08
N GLU A 38 0.28 1.59 -14.71
CA GLU A 38 1.66 2.11 -14.83
C GLU A 38 1.91 3.36 -13.99
N THR A 39 0.89 4.14 -13.63
CA THR A 39 1.10 5.29 -12.75
C THR A 39 1.19 4.83 -11.30
N PRO A 40 2.31 5.06 -10.58
CA PRO A 40 2.44 4.68 -9.18
C PRO A 40 1.48 5.53 -8.32
N PHE A 41 0.86 4.88 -7.33
CA PHE A 41 -0.16 5.51 -6.48
C PHE A 41 0.05 5.18 -5.00
N VAL A 42 -0.50 6.04 -4.14
CA VAL A 42 -0.48 5.86 -2.68
C VAL A 42 -1.77 5.17 -2.24
N VAL A 43 -1.66 4.08 -1.47
CA VAL A 43 -2.83 3.31 -1.00
C VAL A 43 -3.25 3.77 0.39
N ARG A 44 -4.52 4.12 0.53
CA ARG A 44 -5.08 4.70 1.77
C ARG A 44 -6.38 4.01 2.16
N GLN A 45 -6.59 3.87 3.46
CA GLN A 45 -7.81 3.32 4.02
C GLN A 45 -8.99 4.28 3.87
N ILE A 46 -10.16 3.71 3.55
CA ILE A 46 -11.44 4.37 3.75
C ILE A 46 -11.78 4.20 5.23
N LEU A 47 -11.93 5.33 5.93
CA LEU A 47 -12.28 5.37 7.36
C LEU A 47 -13.79 5.26 7.56
N GLY A 48 -14.56 5.72 6.59
CA GLY A 48 -16.01 5.71 6.65
C GLY A 48 -16.64 6.43 5.47
N TYR A 49 -17.94 6.22 5.31
CA TYR A 49 -18.75 6.88 4.31
C TYR A 49 -20.07 7.34 4.95
N SER A 50 -20.46 8.58 4.69
CA SER A 50 -21.76 9.12 5.08
C SER A 50 -22.61 9.29 3.82
N PRO A 51 -23.64 8.46 3.62
CA PRO A 51 -24.57 8.62 2.50
C PRO A 51 -25.33 9.95 2.58
N LYS A 52 -25.78 10.31 3.80
CA LYS A 52 -26.56 11.53 4.05
C LYS A 52 -25.81 12.79 3.63
N GLU A 53 -24.52 12.83 3.91
CA GLU A 53 -23.67 13.98 3.56
C GLU A 53 -22.94 13.80 2.23
N SER A 54 -23.06 12.61 1.61
CA SER A 54 -22.26 12.21 0.44
C SER A 54 -20.76 12.45 0.63
N ARG A 55 -20.24 12.09 1.82
CA ARG A 55 -18.83 12.30 2.20
C ARG A 55 -18.11 10.98 2.42
N LEU A 56 -16.88 10.91 1.92
CA LEU A 56 -15.94 9.80 2.13
C LEU A 56 -14.81 10.27 3.04
N ALA A 57 -14.61 9.59 4.16
CA ALA A 57 -13.46 9.81 5.04
C ALA A 57 -12.31 8.91 4.59
N VAL A 58 -11.15 9.51 4.29
CA VAL A 58 -9.95 8.81 3.82
C VAL A 58 -8.81 9.08 4.78
N GLY A 59 -8.11 8.04 5.22
CA GLY A 59 -6.99 8.13 6.16
C GLY A 59 -5.70 8.58 5.48
N ALA A 60 -5.69 9.78 4.90
CA ALA A 60 -4.55 10.35 4.18
C ALA A 60 -4.13 11.71 4.76
N ALA A 61 -2.86 12.06 4.53
CA ALA A 61 -2.36 13.38 4.87
C ALA A 61 -3.08 14.44 4.01
N PRO A 62 -3.47 15.60 4.58
CA PRO A 62 -4.24 16.62 3.84
C PRO A 62 -3.56 17.11 2.57
N ASP A 63 -2.24 17.21 2.55
CA ASP A 63 -1.44 17.62 1.39
C ASP A 63 -1.65 16.68 0.19
N LEU A 64 -1.86 15.38 0.41
CA LEU A 64 -2.13 14.42 -0.67
C LEU A 64 -3.52 14.60 -1.29
N LEU A 65 -4.52 14.96 -0.48
CA LEU A 65 -5.90 15.12 -0.96
C LEU A 65 -6.17 16.51 -1.53
N GLN A 66 -5.42 17.52 -1.07
CA GLN A 66 -5.54 18.91 -1.53
C GLN A 66 -4.62 19.24 -2.71
N ALA A 67 -3.72 18.32 -3.08
CA ALA A 67 -2.87 18.50 -4.26
C ALA A 67 -3.71 18.73 -5.51
N GLU A 68 -3.32 19.73 -6.31
CA GLU A 68 -3.99 20.02 -7.57
C GLU A 68 -3.93 18.80 -8.50
N GLY A 69 -5.08 18.41 -9.05
CA GLY A 69 -5.19 17.23 -9.90
C GLY A 69 -5.13 15.88 -9.17
N ALA A 70 -5.25 15.86 -7.83
CA ALA A 70 -5.36 14.61 -7.07
C ALA A 70 -6.52 13.74 -7.61
N ARG A 71 -6.22 12.47 -7.88
CA ARG A 71 -7.20 11.48 -8.35
C ARG A 71 -7.38 10.40 -7.30
N LEU A 72 -8.63 10.05 -7.03
CA LEU A 72 -8.97 8.93 -6.16
C LEU A 72 -9.46 7.77 -7.01
N GLN A 73 -8.87 6.59 -6.77
CA GLN A 73 -9.31 5.33 -7.35
C GLN A 73 -9.73 4.41 -6.22
N LEU A 74 -10.94 3.86 -6.32
CA LEU A 74 -11.41 2.88 -5.37
C LEU A 74 -10.92 1.50 -5.80
N GLN A 75 -10.23 0.82 -4.89
CA GLN A 75 -9.70 -0.52 -5.11
C GLN A 75 -10.43 -1.49 -4.19
N ARG A 76 -10.91 -2.60 -4.74
CA ARG A 76 -11.44 -3.69 -3.91
C ARG A 76 -10.27 -4.46 -3.33
N PHE A 77 -10.26 -4.63 -2.00
CA PHE A 77 -9.29 -5.49 -1.35
C PHE A 77 -9.51 -6.94 -1.79
N SER A 78 -8.57 -7.49 -2.58
CA SER A 78 -8.77 -8.74 -3.31
C SER A 78 -7.54 -9.64 -3.27
N ALA A 79 -7.70 -10.86 -2.77
CA ALA A 79 -6.67 -11.88 -2.74
C ALA A 79 -6.01 -12.10 -4.11
N ARG A 80 -6.82 -12.26 -5.15
CA ARG A 80 -6.34 -12.46 -6.52
C ARG A 80 -5.47 -11.30 -6.99
N ALA A 81 -5.99 -10.06 -6.92
CA ALA A 81 -5.26 -8.89 -7.39
C ALA A 81 -3.95 -8.70 -6.62
N ALA A 82 -3.98 -8.91 -5.31
CA ALA A 82 -2.85 -8.72 -4.43
C ALA A 82 -1.76 -9.81 -4.67
N ARG A 83 -2.14 -11.06 -4.96
CA ARG A 83 -1.20 -12.12 -5.37
C ARG A 83 -0.63 -11.85 -6.76
N THR A 84 -1.46 -11.47 -7.73
CA THR A 84 -1.03 -11.15 -9.09
C THR A 84 0.00 -10.02 -9.10
N GLU A 85 -0.24 -8.94 -8.35
CA GLU A 85 0.69 -7.82 -8.30
C GLU A 85 2.02 -8.18 -7.60
N LEU A 86 1.98 -8.99 -6.54
CA LEU A 86 3.17 -9.51 -5.87
C LEU A 86 4.07 -10.29 -6.85
N LEU A 87 3.48 -11.23 -7.60
CA LEU A 87 4.19 -12.05 -8.57
C LEU A 87 4.76 -11.19 -9.71
N ARG A 88 3.95 -10.29 -10.27
CA ARG A 88 4.35 -9.41 -11.37
C ARG A 88 5.54 -8.52 -10.98
N ARG A 89 5.50 -7.89 -9.80
CA ARG A 89 6.61 -7.05 -9.31
C ARG A 89 7.86 -7.85 -9.00
N THR A 90 7.69 -9.05 -8.46
CA THR A 90 8.82 -9.95 -8.17
C THR A 90 9.51 -10.36 -9.46
N ALA A 91 8.76 -10.81 -10.47
CA ALA A 91 9.30 -11.17 -11.78
C ALA A 91 10.05 -10.01 -12.44
N ALA A 92 9.44 -8.81 -12.49
CA ALA A 92 10.07 -7.62 -13.05
C ALA A 92 11.37 -7.25 -12.32
N TYR A 93 11.42 -7.39 -10.99
CA TYR A 93 12.65 -7.17 -10.24
C TYR A 93 13.72 -8.21 -10.57
N THR A 94 13.37 -9.50 -10.62
CA THR A 94 14.34 -10.57 -10.93
C THR A 94 14.87 -10.50 -12.35
N GLU A 95 14.08 -10.02 -13.31
CA GLU A 95 14.55 -9.75 -14.67
C GLU A 95 15.64 -8.66 -14.69
N MET A 96 15.53 -7.66 -13.82
CA MET A 96 16.51 -6.57 -13.72
C MET A 96 17.72 -6.91 -12.85
N ALA A 97 17.50 -7.56 -11.71
CA ALA A 97 18.52 -7.76 -10.66
C ALA A 97 19.16 -9.16 -10.68
N GLY A 98 18.59 -10.11 -11.44
CA GLY A 98 19.01 -11.50 -11.45
C GLY A 98 18.34 -12.36 -10.36
N PRO A 99 18.79 -13.62 -10.20
CA PRO A 99 18.20 -14.56 -9.25
C PRO A 99 18.36 -14.06 -7.81
N CYS A 100 17.36 -14.32 -6.97
CA CYS A 100 17.33 -13.94 -5.56
C CYS A 100 17.25 -15.17 -4.66
N ALA A 101 18.02 -15.19 -3.57
CA ALA A 101 18.02 -16.28 -2.58
C ALA A 101 16.82 -16.24 -1.63
N GLY A 102 16.05 -15.14 -1.64
CA GLY A 102 15.01 -14.90 -0.66
C GLY A 102 14.73 -13.43 -0.45
N GLY A 103 14.08 -13.11 0.66
CA GLY A 103 13.74 -11.73 0.99
C GLY A 103 13.12 -11.50 2.36
N LEU A 104 12.93 -10.22 2.68
CA LEU A 104 12.17 -9.76 3.83
C LEU A 104 10.78 -9.30 3.35
N LEU A 105 9.73 -9.98 3.81
CA LEU A 105 8.34 -9.68 3.48
C LEU A 105 7.64 -9.02 4.67
N VAL A 106 7.26 -7.75 4.52
CA VAL A 106 6.40 -7.05 5.50
C VAL A 106 5.01 -6.94 4.90
N SER A 107 4.03 -7.61 5.50
CA SER A 107 2.66 -7.64 4.99
C SER A 107 1.69 -6.88 5.90
N CYS A 108 0.70 -6.22 5.31
CA CYS A 108 -0.36 -5.60 6.09
C CYS A 108 -1.11 -6.63 6.95
N THR A 109 -1.51 -6.26 8.16
CA THR A 109 -2.34 -7.08 9.06
C THR A 109 -3.67 -7.51 8.42
N GLY A 110 -4.17 -6.76 7.44
CA GLY A 110 -5.31 -7.15 6.63
C GLY A 110 -5.03 -8.28 5.63
N ARG A 111 -3.76 -8.63 5.36
CA ARG A 111 -3.35 -9.75 4.49
C ARG A 111 -3.19 -11.05 5.29
N GLY A 112 -2.41 -11.99 4.77
CA GLY A 112 -2.31 -13.34 5.35
C GLY A 112 -3.66 -14.05 5.35
N THR A 113 -3.98 -14.74 6.45
CA THR A 113 -5.23 -15.51 6.59
C THR A 113 -6.48 -14.65 6.44
N HIS A 114 -6.46 -13.37 6.83
CA HIS A 114 -7.62 -12.47 6.70
C HIS A 114 -8.00 -12.20 5.23
N LEU A 115 -7.01 -12.14 4.34
CA LEU A 115 -7.24 -11.90 2.91
C LEU A 115 -7.39 -13.19 2.12
N TYR A 116 -6.54 -14.18 2.43
CA TYR A 116 -6.40 -15.38 1.60
C TYR A 116 -7.15 -16.60 2.16
N GLY A 117 -7.60 -16.57 3.41
CA GLY A 117 -8.16 -17.73 4.10
C GLY A 117 -7.12 -18.76 4.57
N GLU A 118 -5.86 -18.62 4.15
CA GLU A 118 -4.78 -19.56 4.43
C GLU A 118 -3.47 -18.82 4.76
N SER A 119 -2.66 -19.41 5.64
CA SER A 119 -1.33 -18.90 5.98
C SER A 119 -0.31 -19.22 4.89
N GLY A 120 0.70 -18.36 4.71
CA GLY A 120 1.85 -18.66 3.85
C GLY A 120 1.62 -18.52 2.35
N VAL A 121 0.43 -18.09 1.90
CA VAL A 121 0.08 -17.93 0.48
C VAL A 121 1.06 -17.04 -0.28
N GLU A 122 1.49 -15.92 0.32
CA GLU A 122 2.43 -15.00 -0.33
C GLU A 122 3.82 -15.60 -0.45
N THR A 123 4.32 -16.24 0.61
CA THR A 123 5.64 -16.90 0.58
C THR A 123 5.66 -18.10 -0.37
N ALA A 124 4.55 -18.85 -0.46
CA ALA A 124 4.42 -19.94 -1.43
C ALA A 124 4.45 -19.37 -2.85
N ALA A 125 3.66 -18.33 -3.13
CA ALA A 125 3.66 -17.65 -4.42
C ALA A 125 5.05 -17.10 -4.80
N LEU A 126 5.79 -16.54 -3.84
CA LEU A 126 7.15 -16.07 -4.10
C LEU A 126 8.13 -17.21 -4.41
N ARG A 127 7.99 -18.37 -3.77
CA ARG A 127 8.80 -19.57 -4.10
C ARG A 127 8.51 -20.12 -5.49
N ASP A 128 7.28 -19.95 -6.00
CA ASP A 128 6.93 -20.32 -7.38
C ASP A 128 7.78 -19.53 -8.40
N VAL A 129 8.20 -18.30 -8.05
CA VAL A 129 8.97 -17.41 -8.94
C VAL A 129 10.46 -17.45 -8.64
N LEU A 130 10.86 -17.42 -7.36
CA LEU A 130 12.26 -17.34 -6.95
C LEU A 130 12.94 -18.72 -6.81
N GLY A 131 12.16 -19.80 -6.83
CA GLY A 131 12.63 -21.16 -6.59
C GLY A 131 12.29 -21.66 -5.18
N LYS A 132 12.18 -22.99 -5.06
CA LYS A 132 11.78 -23.68 -3.82
C LYS A 132 12.70 -23.43 -2.63
N ASP A 133 13.97 -23.12 -2.90
CA ASP A 133 15.00 -22.89 -1.89
C ASP A 133 15.03 -21.42 -1.41
N ALA A 134 14.12 -20.57 -1.91
CA ALA A 134 14.02 -19.19 -1.46
C ALA A 134 13.51 -19.09 -0.01
N HIS A 135 14.27 -18.37 0.82
CA HIS A 135 13.97 -18.16 2.23
C HIS A 135 13.34 -16.78 2.47
N PHE A 136 12.25 -16.75 3.23
CA PHE A 136 11.58 -15.50 3.57
C PHE A 136 11.47 -15.36 5.08
N SER A 137 11.83 -14.17 5.56
CA SER A 137 11.55 -13.71 6.93
C SER A 137 10.66 -12.48 6.85
N GLY A 138 10.03 -12.10 7.96
CA GLY A 138 9.11 -10.98 7.92
C GLY A 138 8.23 -10.85 9.15
N TRP A 139 7.32 -9.89 9.08
CA TRP A 139 6.31 -9.66 10.10
C TRP A 139 5.08 -8.99 9.47
N PHE A 140 3.98 -8.99 10.23
CA PHE A 140 2.79 -8.22 9.88
C PHE A 140 2.88 -6.82 10.48
N ALA A 141 2.53 -5.81 9.68
CA ALA A 141 2.48 -4.41 10.09
C ALA A 141 1.14 -3.79 9.69
N ASN A 142 0.78 -2.65 10.29
CA ASN A 142 -0.38 -1.87 9.85
C ASN A 142 0.11 -0.60 9.13
N GLY A 143 1.00 -0.80 8.15
CA GLY A 143 1.78 0.28 7.58
C GLY A 143 3.05 -0.24 6.92
N GLU A 144 3.06 -0.27 5.60
CA GLU A 144 4.22 -0.74 4.83
C GLU A 144 4.85 0.45 4.11
N ILE A 145 6.16 0.64 4.25
CA ILE A 145 6.86 1.74 3.59
C ILE A 145 7.16 1.34 2.14
N GLY A 146 6.68 2.16 1.20
CA GLY A 146 6.84 1.97 -0.23
C GLY A 146 7.12 3.29 -0.93
N ARG A 147 7.77 3.24 -2.10
CA ARG A 147 8.07 4.45 -2.88
C ARG A 147 6.97 4.72 -3.89
N VAL A 148 6.63 6.00 -4.04
CA VAL A 148 5.84 6.53 -5.16
C VAL A 148 6.64 7.71 -5.73
N GLY A 149 7.23 7.50 -6.91
CA GLY A 149 8.21 8.42 -7.47
C GLY A 149 9.44 8.57 -6.55
N TRP A 150 9.80 9.81 -6.23
CA TRP A 150 10.97 10.13 -5.41
C TRP A 150 10.70 10.12 -3.90
N ARG A 151 9.43 10.01 -3.47
CA ARG A 151 9.03 10.03 -2.05
C ARG A 151 8.70 8.63 -1.55
N SER A 152 8.97 8.39 -0.28
CA SER A 152 8.47 7.21 0.45
C SER A 152 7.17 7.57 1.16
N PHE A 153 6.23 6.63 1.15
CA PHE A 153 4.95 6.73 1.85
C PHE A 153 4.76 5.49 2.70
N VAL A 154 4.06 5.63 3.81
CA VAL A 154 3.43 4.49 4.48
C VAL A 154 2.20 4.14 3.67
N HIS A 155 2.02 2.89 3.30
CA HIS A 155 0.85 2.33 2.61
C HIS A 155 0.07 1.45 3.57
N THR A 156 -1.21 1.22 3.25
CA THR A 156 -2.07 0.25 3.95
C THR A 156 -2.56 -0.79 2.93
N PHE A 157 -2.98 -1.97 3.38
CA PHE A 157 -3.48 -3.06 2.53
C PHE A 157 -2.48 -3.57 1.49
N THR A 158 -1.17 -3.35 1.67
CA THR A 158 -0.12 -3.80 0.74
C THR A 158 0.85 -4.77 1.44
N SER A 159 1.86 -5.22 0.70
CA SER A 159 3.11 -5.71 1.28
C SER A 159 4.29 -4.96 0.69
N SER A 160 5.35 -4.84 1.49
CA SER A 160 6.68 -4.43 1.03
C SER A 160 7.60 -5.64 1.05
N LEU A 161 8.31 -5.85 -0.06
CA LEU A 161 9.22 -6.97 -0.26
C LEU A 161 10.61 -6.42 -0.57
N ALA A 162 11.58 -6.73 0.30
CA ALA A 162 12.99 -6.56 -0.01
C ALA A 162 13.54 -7.91 -0.47
N LEU A 163 14.14 -7.96 -1.66
CA LEU A 163 14.73 -9.17 -2.21
C LEU A 163 16.25 -9.15 -2.01
N PHE A 164 16.82 -10.32 -1.75
CA PHE A 164 18.26 -10.52 -1.59
C PHE A 164 18.81 -11.26 -2.81
N PRO A 165 19.51 -10.56 -3.72
CA PRO A 165 20.14 -11.18 -4.87
C PRO A 165 21.13 -12.27 -4.44
N THR A 166 21.09 -13.39 -5.12
CA THR A 166 22.20 -14.36 -5.11
C THR A 166 23.35 -13.63 -5.80
N GLY A 167 24.35 -13.17 -5.04
CA GLY A 167 25.45 -12.38 -5.58
C GLY A 167 26.08 -13.04 -6.82
N LYS A 168 26.69 -12.21 -7.68
CA LYS A 168 27.78 -12.71 -8.52
C LYS A 168 29.03 -12.88 -7.69
#